data_AF-A0A1F8SQ23-F1
#
_entry.id   AF-A0A1F8SQ23-F1
#
_cell.length_a   1.000
_cell.length_b   1.000
_cell.length_c   1.000
_cell.angle_alpha   90.00
_cell.angle_beta   90.00
_cell.angle_gamma   90.00
#
_symmetry.space_group_name_H-M   'P 1'
#
loop_
_entity.id
_entity.type
_entity.pdbx_description
1 polymer ?
#
loop_
_entity_poly.entity_id
_entity_poly.type
_entity_poly.pdbx_seq_one_letter_code
_entity_poly.pdbx_strand_id
1 'polypeptide(L)'
;MDGVGLGGADPAINPFISTNMPNLRSLLDGSHLSAAAPLPLVTPRATLLALDARLGVEGLPQSATGQAALLTGQNVAAIIGYHYGPKPNQEVATCLKNGNLFSTLTKAGLRAALLNAYPPRYFDGIESGHRLPGAIAMAAYRAGIHLMTADDLYQGNAISADLTGKGWQEHLGFKDAPQITPQKAGIRLKELSGRYQFSLFEYWLSDVAGHNQDMHQAHILLETFDQMLGGLIEAWEDDEG
;
A
#
# COMPACT_ATOMS: atom_id res chain seq x y z
N MET A 1 1.65 1.67 -2.40
CA MET A 1 2.91 2.05 -1.73
C MET A 1 2.60 3.16 -0.73
N ASP A 2 3.36 3.25 0.36
CA ASP A 2 3.18 4.29 1.38
C ASP A 2 4.43 5.18 1.51
N GLY A 3 4.26 6.39 2.02
CA GLY A 3 5.38 7.32 2.26
C GLY A 3 6.09 7.84 1.01
N VAL A 4 5.41 7.82 -0.15
CA VAL A 4 5.98 8.26 -1.44
C VAL A 4 5.41 9.63 -1.83
N GLY A 5 6.29 10.57 -2.15
CA GLY A 5 5.95 11.87 -2.75
C GLY A 5 6.38 11.96 -4.21
N LEU A 6 5.85 12.96 -4.93
CA LEU A 6 6.22 13.24 -6.31
C LEU A 6 7.38 14.26 -6.36
N GLY A 7 8.61 13.75 -6.31
CA GLY A 7 9.84 14.56 -6.30
C GLY A 7 10.31 15.04 -7.68
N GLY A 8 11.26 15.98 -7.72
CA GLY A 8 11.91 16.44 -8.95
C GLY A 8 12.81 15.38 -9.61
N ALA A 9 13.40 15.71 -10.76
CA ALA A 9 14.17 14.76 -11.58
C ALA A 9 15.65 14.56 -11.17
N ASP A 10 16.04 14.96 -9.96
CA ASP A 10 17.43 14.83 -9.50
C ASP A 10 17.71 13.40 -8.98
N PRO A 11 18.57 12.59 -9.66
CA PRO A 11 18.88 11.23 -9.24
C PRO A 11 19.60 11.12 -7.89
N ALA A 12 20.22 12.21 -7.41
CA ALA A 12 20.93 12.22 -6.13
C ALA A 12 19.97 12.21 -4.92
N ILE A 13 18.72 12.66 -5.11
CA ILE A 13 17.73 12.78 -4.03
C ILE A 13 16.40 12.07 -4.34
N ASN A 14 16.12 11.75 -5.60
CA ASN A 14 14.91 11.03 -6.01
C ASN A 14 15.23 9.59 -6.43
N PRO A 15 14.87 8.58 -5.60
CA PRO A 15 15.15 7.19 -5.92
C PRO A 15 14.34 6.69 -7.15
N PHE A 16 13.20 7.30 -7.49
CA PHE A 16 12.45 6.94 -8.71
C PHE A 16 13.15 7.37 -10.01
N ILE A 17 14.19 8.20 -9.92
CA ILE A 17 15.05 8.57 -11.06
C ILE A 17 16.27 7.66 -11.13
N SER A 18 16.90 7.38 -9.98
CA SER A 18 18.15 6.60 -9.93
C SER A 18 17.96 5.08 -9.93
N THR A 19 16.77 4.58 -9.59
CA THR A 19 16.46 3.14 -9.66
C THR A 19 16.03 2.69 -11.05
N ASN A 20 16.50 1.51 -11.47
CA ASN A 20 16.03 0.88 -12.70
C ASN A 20 14.64 0.26 -12.50
N MET A 21 13.61 0.94 -13.00
CA MET A 21 12.19 0.52 -12.87
C MET A 21 11.52 0.36 -14.26
N PRO A 22 11.95 -0.62 -15.08
CA PRO A 22 11.47 -0.75 -16.46
C PRO A 22 9.96 -1.00 -16.57
N ASN A 23 9.34 -1.71 -15.62
CA ASN A 23 7.92 -2.04 -15.71
C ASN A 23 7.05 -0.80 -15.44
N LEU A 24 7.38 -0.02 -14.40
CA LEU A 24 6.73 1.24 -14.11
C LEU A 24 6.97 2.26 -15.23
N ARG A 25 8.20 2.35 -15.76
CA ARG A 25 8.50 3.24 -16.89
C ARG A 25 7.70 2.87 -18.13
N SER A 26 7.53 1.57 -18.41
CA SER A 26 6.70 1.11 -19.54
C SER A 26 5.23 1.55 -19.38
N LEU A 27 4.65 1.41 -18.18
CA LEU A 27 3.29 1.90 -17.90
C LEU A 27 3.14 3.41 -18.09
N LEU A 28 4.21 4.17 -17.88
CA LEU A 28 4.25 5.62 -17.99
C LEU A 28 4.86 6.10 -19.33
N ASP A 29 4.75 5.30 -20.39
CA ASP A 29 5.20 5.64 -21.75
C ASP A 29 6.67 6.12 -21.79
N GLY A 30 7.53 5.40 -21.06
CA GLY A 30 8.96 5.66 -20.92
C GLY A 30 9.33 6.71 -19.86
N SER A 31 8.35 7.43 -19.31
CA SER A 31 8.55 8.48 -18.30
C SER A 31 8.90 7.91 -16.93
N HIS A 32 9.70 8.65 -16.16
CA HIS A 32 9.92 8.36 -14.74
C HIS A 32 8.76 8.91 -13.88
N LEU A 33 8.49 8.26 -12.75
CA LEU A 33 7.56 8.78 -11.74
C LEU A 33 8.19 9.97 -11.01
N SER A 34 8.01 11.17 -11.57
CA SER A 34 8.56 12.42 -11.03
C SER A 34 7.74 13.63 -11.44
N ALA A 35 7.97 14.76 -10.77
CA ALA A 35 7.35 16.05 -11.10
C ALA A 35 7.80 16.62 -12.47
N ALA A 36 8.83 16.03 -13.10
CA ALA A 36 9.27 16.40 -14.45
C ALA A 36 8.57 15.61 -15.57
N ALA A 37 7.72 14.63 -15.22
CA ALA A 37 6.89 13.93 -16.20
C ALA A 37 5.88 14.89 -16.86
N PRO A 38 5.37 14.58 -18.06
CA PRO A 38 4.34 15.39 -18.72
C PRO A 38 2.98 15.20 -18.03
N LEU A 39 2.67 16.00 -17.00
CA LEU A 39 1.46 15.87 -16.19
C LEU A 39 0.30 16.73 -16.73
N PRO A 40 -0.95 16.23 -16.80
CA PRO A 40 -1.33 14.84 -16.55
C PRO A 40 -0.83 13.91 -17.67
N LEU A 41 -0.35 12.73 -17.29
CA LEU A 41 0.00 11.66 -18.23
C LEU A 41 -1.09 10.59 -18.18
N VAL A 42 -1.60 10.23 -19.35
CA VAL A 42 -2.56 9.15 -19.51
C VAL A 42 -2.03 8.19 -20.57
N THR A 43 -1.90 6.92 -20.20
CA THR A 43 -1.55 5.81 -21.08
C THR A 43 -2.71 4.80 -21.09
N PRO A 44 -2.70 3.77 -21.95
CA PRO A 44 -3.78 2.77 -21.95
C PRO A 44 -3.99 2.07 -20.60
N ARG A 45 -2.94 1.92 -19.78
CA ARG A 45 -2.96 1.20 -18.50
C ARG A 45 -2.60 2.04 -17.28
N ALA A 46 -2.40 3.35 -17.43
CA ALA A 46 -2.02 4.21 -16.31
C ALA A 46 -2.51 5.66 -16.46
N THR A 47 -2.75 6.32 -15.32
CA THR A 47 -2.91 7.76 -15.22
C THR A 47 -2.01 8.27 -14.11
N LEU A 48 -1.23 9.31 -14.42
CA LEU A 48 -0.37 9.99 -13.45
C LEU A 48 -0.80 11.45 -13.33
N LEU A 49 -1.13 11.84 -12.10
CA LEU A 49 -1.57 13.18 -11.72
C LEU A 49 -0.69 13.71 -10.58
N ALA A 50 -0.38 14.99 -10.60
CA ALA A 50 0.15 15.69 -9.42
C ALA A 50 -1.01 16.07 -8.50
N LEU A 51 -0.99 15.55 -7.27
CA LEU A 51 -2.01 15.83 -6.25
C LEU A 51 -1.38 16.56 -5.06
N ASP A 52 -2.06 17.57 -4.51
CA ASP A 52 -1.64 18.23 -3.27
C ASP A 52 -2.04 17.37 -2.06
N ALA A 53 -1.06 16.67 -1.49
CA ALA A 53 -1.24 15.83 -0.31
C ALA A 53 -1.68 16.62 0.94
N ARG A 54 -1.58 17.96 0.94
CA ARG A 54 -2.08 18.79 2.04
C ARG A 54 -3.59 18.89 2.08
N LEU A 55 -4.28 18.61 0.97
CA LEU A 55 -5.74 18.71 0.85
C LEU A 55 -6.27 20.07 1.35
N GLY A 56 -5.53 21.16 1.10
CA GLY A 56 -5.89 22.51 1.54
C GLY A 56 -5.76 22.79 3.04
N VAL A 57 -5.14 21.88 3.82
CA VAL A 57 -4.89 22.05 5.26
C VAL A 57 -3.41 22.34 5.50
N GLU A 58 -3.11 23.37 6.30
CA GLU A 58 -1.74 23.75 6.63
C GLU A 58 -0.98 22.64 7.39
N GLY A 59 0.35 22.63 7.23
CA GLY A 59 1.25 21.64 7.86
C GLY A 59 1.72 20.54 6.91
N LEU A 60 2.54 19.65 7.45
CA LEU A 60 3.06 18.50 6.70
C LEU A 60 2.00 17.40 6.65
N PRO A 61 1.66 16.87 5.45
CA PRO A 61 0.79 15.71 5.33
C PRO A 61 1.29 14.53 6.18
N GLN A 62 0.35 13.77 6.76
CA GLN A 62 0.66 12.64 7.65
C GLN A 62 -0.15 11.40 7.26
N SER A 63 0.41 10.21 7.52
CA SER A 63 -0.13 8.94 7.01
C SER A 63 -1.54 8.64 7.51
N ALA A 64 -1.88 8.89 8.79
CA ALA A 64 -3.18 8.50 9.31
C ALA A 64 -4.33 9.33 8.69
N THR A 65 -4.18 10.66 8.59
CA THR A 65 -5.17 11.52 7.92
C THR A 65 -5.20 11.29 6.41
N GLY A 66 -4.04 11.11 5.76
CA GLY A 66 -3.95 10.86 4.32
C GLY A 66 -4.59 9.53 3.90
N GLN A 67 -4.23 8.44 4.57
CA GLN A 67 -4.83 7.12 4.33
C GLN A 67 -6.32 7.11 4.66
N ALA A 68 -6.74 7.77 5.75
CA ALA A 68 -8.16 7.89 6.07
C ALA A 68 -8.94 8.70 5.01
N ALA A 69 -8.32 9.71 4.40
CA ALA A 69 -8.95 10.43 3.30
C ALA A 69 -9.15 9.54 2.06
N LEU A 70 -8.16 8.73 1.70
CA LEU A 70 -8.28 7.74 0.61
C LEU A 70 -9.39 6.71 0.88
N LEU A 71 -9.51 6.24 2.12
CA LEU A 71 -10.45 5.19 2.49
C LEU A 71 -11.88 5.70 2.70
N THR A 72 -12.07 6.94 3.12
CA THR A 72 -13.40 7.50 3.41
C THR A 72 -13.95 8.37 2.29
N GLY A 73 -13.09 8.85 1.38
CA GLY A 73 -13.43 9.89 0.40
C GLY A 73 -13.67 11.27 1.02
N GLN A 74 -13.35 11.45 2.30
CA GLN A 74 -13.53 12.70 3.03
C GLN A 74 -12.18 13.36 3.30
N ASN A 75 -12.14 14.69 3.35
CA ASN A 75 -10.94 15.42 3.79
C ASN A 75 -10.78 15.30 5.31
N VAL A 76 -10.21 14.19 5.79
CA VAL A 76 -10.09 13.88 7.22
C VAL A 76 -9.20 14.90 7.94
N ALA A 77 -8.14 15.41 7.30
CA ALA A 77 -7.33 16.47 7.86
C ALA A 77 -8.15 17.74 8.13
N ALA A 78 -9.05 18.12 7.21
CA ALA A 78 -9.93 19.27 7.41
C ALA A 78 -10.99 19.01 8.48
N ILE A 79 -11.52 17.79 8.58
CA ILE A 79 -12.50 17.39 9.60
C ILE A 79 -11.92 17.54 11.01
N ILE A 80 -10.66 17.13 11.22
CA ILE A 80 -10.01 17.22 12.54
C ILE A 80 -9.22 18.52 12.73
N GLY A 81 -9.04 19.32 11.67
CA GLY A 81 -8.37 20.62 11.66
C GLY A 81 -6.85 20.60 11.52
N TYR A 82 -6.22 19.44 11.31
CA TYR A 82 -4.77 19.30 11.17
C TYR A 82 -4.39 17.95 10.53
N HIS A 83 -3.14 17.82 10.08
CA HIS A 83 -2.58 16.54 9.64
C HIS A 83 -2.13 15.70 10.84
N TYR A 84 -2.48 14.42 10.88
CA TYR A 84 -2.12 13.53 11.98
C TYR A 84 -1.64 12.16 11.52
N GLY A 85 -0.68 11.59 12.25
CA GLY A 85 -0.09 10.30 11.97
C GLY A 85 1.02 9.94 12.96
N PRO A 86 1.63 8.75 12.84
CA PRO A 86 1.40 7.76 11.78
C PRO A 86 0.19 6.82 12.03
N LYS A 87 -0.26 6.68 13.28
CA LYS A 87 -1.43 5.84 13.63
C LYS A 87 -2.67 6.71 13.88
N PRO A 88 -3.89 6.21 13.62
CA PRO A 88 -5.11 6.97 13.90
C PRO A 88 -5.24 7.32 15.39
N ASN A 89 -5.50 8.59 15.70
CA ASN A 89 -6.05 8.98 17.00
C ASN A 89 -7.56 8.68 17.03
N GLN A 90 -8.21 9.03 18.14
CA GLN A 90 -9.64 8.82 18.31
C GLN A 90 -10.50 9.53 17.25
N GLU A 91 -10.11 10.72 16.81
CA GLU A 91 -10.86 11.52 15.82
C GLU A 91 -10.78 10.88 14.43
N VAL A 92 -9.57 10.52 13.97
CA VAL A 92 -9.36 9.78 12.71
C VAL A 92 -10.04 8.41 12.76
N ALA A 93 -9.94 7.68 13.87
CA ALA A 93 -10.60 6.40 14.05
C ALA A 93 -12.14 6.51 14.01
N THR A 94 -12.69 7.66 14.43
CA THR A 94 -14.12 7.95 14.35
C THR A 94 -14.53 8.16 12.89
N CYS A 95 -13.75 8.90 12.10
CA CYS A 95 -13.99 9.06 10.67
C CYS A 95 -14.01 7.70 9.96
N LEU A 96 -13.00 6.85 10.20
CA LEU A 96 -12.91 5.50 9.64
C LEU A 96 -14.08 4.59 10.06
N LYS A 97 -14.66 4.81 11.25
CA LYS A 97 -15.82 4.04 11.76
C LYS A 97 -17.13 4.44 11.09
N ASN A 98 -17.30 5.73 10.80
CA ASN A 98 -18.57 6.27 10.30
C ASN A 98 -18.84 5.90 8.83
N GLY A 99 -17.81 5.46 8.12
CA GLY A 99 -17.93 4.94 6.77
C GLY A 99 -16.56 4.97 6.10
N ASN A 100 -16.20 3.85 5.50
CA ASN A 100 -15.02 3.69 4.68
C ASN A 100 -15.32 2.76 3.50
N LEU A 101 -14.40 2.67 2.55
CA LEU A 101 -14.53 1.89 1.33
C LEU A 101 -14.89 0.43 1.61
N PHE A 102 -14.20 -0.23 2.54
CA PHE A 102 -14.52 -1.62 2.93
C PHE A 102 -15.93 -1.73 3.48
N SER A 103 -16.32 -0.87 4.43
CA SER A 103 -17.67 -0.91 5.03
C SER A 103 -18.78 -0.58 4.03
N THR A 104 -18.48 0.23 3.00
CA THR A 104 -19.42 0.58 1.94
C THR A 104 -19.65 -0.62 1.03
N LEU A 105 -18.56 -1.29 0.62
CA LEU A 105 -18.62 -2.48 -0.22
C LEU A 105 -19.30 -3.65 0.50
N THR A 106 -18.97 -3.91 1.77
CA THR A 106 -19.59 -5.01 2.53
C THR A 106 -21.08 -4.78 2.75
N LYS A 107 -21.51 -3.54 3.04
CA LYS A 107 -22.94 -3.19 3.14
C LYS A 107 -23.68 -3.36 1.81
N ALA A 108 -23.00 -3.20 0.68
CA ALA A 108 -23.54 -3.45 -0.66
C ALA A 108 -23.54 -4.96 -1.04
N GLY A 109 -23.10 -5.86 -0.14
CA GLY A 109 -22.99 -7.29 -0.42
C GLY A 109 -21.81 -7.67 -1.32
N LEU A 110 -20.86 -6.75 -1.54
CA LEU A 110 -19.66 -6.98 -2.34
C LEU A 110 -18.52 -7.53 -1.49
N ARG A 111 -17.68 -8.38 -2.08
CA ARG A 111 -16.53 -8.96 -1.39
C ARG A 111 -15.33 -8.03 -1.51
N ALA A 112 -14.75 -7.70 -0.37
CA ALA A 112 -13.53 -6.91 -0.28
C ALA A 112 -12.45 -7.63 0.54
N ALA A 113 -11.17 -7.35 0.28
CA ALA A 113 -10.07 -7.93 1.06
C ALA A 113 -8.90 -6.97 1.28
N LEU A 114 -8.21 -7.14 2.40
CA LEU A 114 -6.88 -6.61 2.65
C LEU A 114 -5.89 -7.78 2.53
N LEU A 115 -5.05 -7.78 1.49
CA LEU A 115 -4.27 -8.95 1.09
C LEU A 115 -2.95 -9.13 1.86
N ASN A 116 -2.62 -8.20 2.75
CA ASN A 116 -1.45 -8.30 3.61
C ASN A 116 -1.60 -9.42 4.64
N ALA A 117 -0.61 -10.31 4.72
CA ALA A 117 -0.48 -11.27 5.81
C ALA A 117 0.09 -10.62 7.07
N TYR A 118 -0.50 -10.95 8.22
CA TYR A 118 -0.08 -10.48 9.55
C TYR A 118 0.38 -11.66 10.42
N PRO A 119 1.50 -11.54 11.16
CA PRO A 119 1.95 -12.59 12.06
C PRO A 119 1.09 -12.66 13.33
N PRO A 120 1.04 -13.80 14.04
CA PRO A 120 0.28 -13.96 15.30
C PRO A 120 0.48 -12.81 16.30
N ARG A 121 1.74 -12.41 16.53
CA ARG A 121 2.10 -11.28 17.42
C ARG A 121 1.41 -9.95 17.08
N TYR A 122 0.95 -9.77 15.84
CA TYR A 122 0.19 -8.59 15.43
C TYR A 122 -1.22 -8.62 16.03
N PHE A 123 -1.89 -9.77 15.95
CA PHE A 123 -3.21 -9.99 16.51
C PHE A 123 -3.19 -9.91 18.03
N ASP A 124 -2.24 -10.60 18.67
CA ASP A 124 -2.05 -10.53 20.13
C ASP A 124 -1.91 -9.07 20.63
N GLY A 125 -1.18 -8.25 19.87
CA GLY A 125 -1.01 -6.84 20.16
C GLY A 125 -2.33 -6.05 20.07
N ILE A 126 -3.16 -6.32 19.06
CA ILE A 126 -4.46 -5.65 18.90
C ILE A 126 -5.42 -6.08 20.01
N GLU A 127 -5.55 -7.38 20.24
CA GLU A 127 -6.47 -7.95 21.24
C GLU A 127 -6.12 -7.53 22.66
N SER A 128 -4.83 -7.48 22.99
CA SER A 128 -4.36 -7.01 24.30
C SER A 128 -4.38 -5.49 24.46
N GLY A 129 -4.68 -4.72 23.39
CA GLY A 129 -4.65 -3.26 23.39
C GLY A 129 -3.25 -2.63 23.35
N HIS A 130 -2.18 -3.43 23.30
CA HIS A 130 -0.79 -2.94 23.22
C HIS A 130 -0.40 -2.44 21.82
N ARG A 131 -1.25 -2.65 20.81
CA ARG A 131 -1.04 -2.21 19.43
C ARG A 131 -2.28 -1.52 18.88
N LEU A 132 -2.08 -0.33 18.34
CA LEU A 132 -3.04 0.32 17.46
C LEU A 132 -2.75 -0.05 15.99
N PRO A 133 -3.75 -0.55 15.24
CA PRO A 133 -3.59 -0.79 13.80
C PRO A 133 -3.39 0.53 13.04
N GLY A 134 -2.73 0.46 11.86
CA GLY A 134 -2.69 1.59 10.91
C GLY A 134 -4.08 1.88 10.34
N ALA A 135 -4.26 3.01 9.64
CA ALA A 135 -5.58 3.42 9.16
C ALA A 135 -6.23 2.38 8.22
N ILE A 136 -5.45 1.80 7.31
CA ILE A 136 -5.91 0.76 6.38
C ILE A 136 -6.38 -0.50 7.12
N ALA A 137 -5.52 -1.08 7.96
CA ALA A 137 -5.88 -2.28 8.74
C ALA A 137 -7.03 -2.01 9.71
N MET A 138 -7.09 -0.82 10.32
CA MET A 138 -8.19 -0.40 11.18
C MET A 138 -9.51 -0.32 10.42
N ALA A 139 -9.50 0.24 9.21
CA ALA A 139 -10.68 0.36 8.36
C ALA A 139 -11.23 -1.02 7.96
N ALA A 140 -10.35 -1.92 7.51
CA ALA A 140 -10.69 -3.29 7.17
C ALA A 140 -11.27 -4.04 8.37
N TYR A 141 -10.56 -4.06 9.50
CA TYR A 141 -11.00 -4.72 10.73
C TYR A 141 -12.37 -4.22 11.21
N ARG A 142 -12.59 -2.89 11.22
CA ARG A 142 -13.87 -2.29 11.64
C ARG A 142 -15.02 -2.54 10.65
N ALA A 143 -14.70 -2.81 9.39
CA ALA A 143 -15.67 -3.21 8.37
C ALA A 143 -16.01 -4.71 8.40
N GLY A 144 -15.43 -5.47 9.34
CA GLY A 144 -15.61 -6.92 9.43
C GLY A 144 -14.82 -7.71 8.40
N ILE A 145 -13.81 -7.11 7.77
CA ILE A 145 -12.91 -7.80 6.84
C ILE A 145 -11.94 -8.64 7.66
N HIS A 146 -11.82 -9.92 7.30
CA HIS A 146 -10.81 -10.82 7.83
C HIS A 146 -9.41 -10.31 7.51
N LEU A 147 -8.58 -10.12 8.53
CA LEU A 147 -7.16 -9.79 8.36
C LEU A 147 -6.39 -11.10 8.14
N MET A 148 -5.64 -11.19 7.04
CA MET A 148 -4.99 -12.44 6.66
C MET A 148 -3.92 -12.85 7.67
N THR A 149 -3.90 -14.12 7.99
CA THR A 149 -3.06 -14.73 9.03
C THR A 149 -1.77 -15.32 8.45
N ALA A 150 -0.96 -15.95 9.32
CA ALA A 150 0.14 -16.80 8.89
C ALA A 150 -0.39 -17.95 8.02
N ASP A 151 -1.47 -18.63 8.40
CA ASP A 151 -2.00 -19.76 7.63
C ASP A 151 -2.43 -19.33 6.22
N ASP A 152 -3.02 -18.13 6.09
CA ASP A 152 -3.36 -17.55 4.79
C ASP A 152 -2.11 -17.32 3.92
N LEU A 153 -0.99 -16.89 4.51
CA LEU A 153 0.29 -16.76 3.81
C LEU A 153 0.81 -18.12 3.33
N TYR A 154 0.80 -19.14 4.20
CA TYR A 154 1.29 -20.49 3.86
C TYR A 154 0.45 -21.16 2.78
N GLN A 155 -0.87 -20.90 2.76
CA GLN A 155 -1.78 -21.39 1.73
C GLN A 155 -1.74 -20.57 0.43
N GLY A 156 -0.99 -19.46 0.40
CA GLY A 156 -0.92 -18.57 -0.76
C GLY A 156 -2.17 -17.70 -0.97
N ASN A 157 -2.98 -17.52 0.08
CA ASN A 157 -4.17 -16.67 0.10
C ASN A 157 -3.86 -15.21 0.50
N ALA A 158 -2.62 -14.93 0.89
CA ALA A 158 -2.14 -13.61 1.29
C ALA A 158 -0.71 -13.37 0.82
N ILE A 159 -0.28 -12.11 0.88
CA ILE A 159 1.05 -11.66 0.48
C ILE A 159 1.72 -11.02 1.68
N SER A 160 2.99 -11.34 1.90
CA SER A 160 3.79 -10.72 2.95
C SER A 160 4.01 -9.23 2.64
N ALA A 161 4.18 -8.40 3.66
CA ALA A 161 4.39 -6.96 3.47
C ALA A 161 5.63 -6.60 2.63
N ASP A 162 6.63 -7.47 2.59
CA ASP A 162 7.85 -7.36 1.78
C ASP A 162 7.73 -8.03 0.40
N LEU A 163 6.52 -8.44 0.00
CA LEU A 163 6.16 -9.15 -1.23
C LEU A 163 6.74 -10.57 -1.37
N THR A 164 7.89 -10.85 -0.75
CA THR A 164 8.69 -12.06 -1.02
C THR A 164 8.61 -13.12 0.07
N GLY A 165 8.22 -12.76 1.29
CA GLY A 165 8.19 -13.64 2.46
C GLY A 165 9.53 -13.69 3.22
N LYS A 166 10.57 -13.02 2.72
CA LYS A 166 11.90 -12.98 3.34
C LYS A 166 11.87 -12.44 4.76
N GLY A 167 11.14 -11.35 5.00
CA GLY A 167 10.99 -10.73 6.32
C GLY A 167 10.34 -11.65 7.35
N TRP A 168 9.47 -12.58 6.92
CA TRP A 168 8.89 -13.59 7.81
C TRP A 168 9.94 -14.58 8.34
N GLN A 169 10.86 -15.01 7.48
CA GLN A 169 11.95 -15.89 7.89
C GLN A 169 13.00 -15.14 8.73
N GLU A 170 13.47 -14.00 8.24
CA GLU A 170 14.64 -13.31 8.80
C GLU A 170 14.32 -12.48 10.05
N HIS A 171 13.11 -11.94 10.18
CA HIS A 171 12.76 -10.99 11.25
C HIS A 171 11.63 -11.47 12.16
N LEU A 172 10.79 -12.41 11.71
CA LEU A 172 9.65 -12.91 12.48
C LEU A 172 9.89 -14.33 13.04
N GLY A 173 10.94 -15.02 12.61
CA GLY A 173 11.32 -16.34 13.11
C GLY A 173 10.57 -17.51 12.48
N PHE A 174 9.77 -17.27 11.43
CA PHE A 174 9.02 -18.31 10.69
C PHE A 174 9.91 -18.93 9.62
N LYS A 175 10.82 -19.82 10.02
CA LYS A 175 11.88 -20.38 9.14
C LYS A 175 11.35 -21.10 7.89
N ASP A 176 10.13 -21.61 7.95
CA ASP A 176 9.44 -22.34 6.88
C ASP A 176 8.41 -21.48 6.12
N ALA A 177 8.33 -20.17 6.40
CA ALA A 177 7.43 -19.28 5.67
C ALA A 177 7.74 -19.33 4.16
N PRO A 178 6.73 -19.39 3.29
CA PRO A 178 6.97 -19.49 1.86
C PRO A 178 7.70 -18.25 1.33
N GLN A 179 8.78 -18.48 0.57
CA GLN A 179 9.45 -17.43 -0.18
C GLN A 179 9.11 -17.50 -1.67
N ILE A 180 8.79 -16.36 -2.25
CA ILE A 180 8.52 -16.19 -3.67
C ILE A 180 9.36 -15.04 -4.24
N THR A 181 9.61 -15.09 -5.54
CA THR A 181 10.23 -13.95 -6.23
C THR A 181 9.25 -12.79 -6.31
N PRO A 182 9.72 -11.54 -6.43
CA PRO A 182 8.82 -10.40 -6.58
C PRO A 182 7.87 -10.55 -7.77
N GLN A 183 8.34 -11.06 -8.92
CA GLN A 183 7.51 -11.35 -10.09
C GLN A 183 6.37 -12.32 -9.76
N LYS A 184 6.66 -13.41 -9.03
CA LYS A 184 5.64 -14.36 -8.56
C LYS A 184 4.66 -13.71 -7.59
N ALA A 185 5.09 -12.72 -6.79
CA ALA A 185 4.19 -11.95 -5.95
C ALA A 185 3.20 -11.12 -6.78
N GLY A 186 3.64 -10.61 -7.95
CA GLY A 186 2.79 -9.89 -8.89
C GLY A 186 1.70 -10.78 -9.50
N ILE A 187 2.09 -11.95 -9.99
CA ILE A 187 1.15 -12.97 -10.50
C ILE A 187 0.16 -13.36 -9.41
N ARG A 188 0.64 -13.63 -8.19
CA ARG A 188 -0.22 -13.93 -7.05
C ARG A 188 -1.16 -12.78 -6.70
N LEU A 189 -0.71 -11.53 -6.80
CA LEU A 189 -1.57 -10.37 -6.57
C LEU A 189 -2.72 -10.32 -7.59
N LYS A 190 -2.46 -10.62 -8.88
CA LYS A 190 -3.52 -10.77 -9.90
C LYS A 190 -4.51 -11.86 -9.49
N GLU A 191 -4.01 -13.06 -9.23
CA GLU A 191 -4.83 -14.23 -8.85
C GLU A 191 -5.70 -13.97 -7.62
N LEU A 192 -5.16 -13.30 -6.60
CA LEU A 192 -5.90 -12.96 -5.39
C LEU A 192 -6.91 -11.84 -5.64
N SER A 193 -6.54 -10.81 -6.41
CA SER A 193 -7.42 -9.69 -6.71
C SER A 193 -8.69 -10.12 -7.44
N GLY A 194 -8.60 -11.05 -8.40
CA GLY A 194 -9.75 -11.59 -9.12
C GLY A 194 -10.76 -12.38 -8.27
N ARG A 195 -10.42 -12.70 -7.01
CA ARG A 195 -11.35 -13.34 -6.06
C ARG A 195 -12.28 -12.35 -5.35
N TYR A 196 -12.08 -11.05 -5.52
CA TYR A 196 -12.81 -10.00 -4.82
C TYR A 196 -13.28 -8.93 -5.80
N GLN A 197 -14.33 -8.19 -5.45
CA GLN A 197 -14.71 -7.00 -6.21
C GLN A 197 -13.82 -5.80 -5.89
N PHE A 198 -13.11 -5.86 -4.76
CA PHE A 198 -12.10 -4.90 -4.37
C PHE A 198 -11.05 -5.59 -3.51
N SER A 199 -9.78 -5.33 -3.77
CA SER A 199 -8.70 -5.73 -2.88
C SER A 199 -7.72 -4.58 -2.69
N LEU A 200 -7.09 -4.56 -1.52
CA LEU A 200 -6.06 -3.59 -1.19
C LEU A 200 -4.83 -4.35 -0.69
N PHE A 201 -3.65 -3.93 -1.13
CA PHE A 201 -2.37 -4.35 -0.56
C PHE A 201 -1.54 -3.13 -0.18
N GLU A 202 -1.09 -3.09 1.08
CA GLU A 202 -0.28 -2.02 1.64
C GLU A 202 1.21 -2.38 1.58
N TYR A 203 2.00 -1.61 0.82
CA TYR A 203 3.47 -1.73 0.80
C TYR A 203 4.07 -0.60 1.64
N TRP A 204 4.12 -0.80 2.96
CA TRP A 204 4.53 0.22 3.94
C TRP A 204 6.03 0.30 4.19
N LEU A 205 6.82 -0.67 3.70
CA LEU A 205 8.28 -0.65 3.89
C LEU A 205 8.96 0.55 3.22
N SER A 206 8.36 1.08 2.15
CA SER A 206 8.84 2.30 1.48
C SER A 206 8.77 3.54 2.39
N ASP A 207 7.75 3.63 3.25
CA ASP A 207 7.60 4.71 4.22
C ASP A 207 8.72 4.67 5.27
N VAL A 208 9.03 3.48 5.78
CA VAL A 208 10.12 3.26 6.73
C VAL A 208 11.48 3.65 6.13
N ALA A 209 11.75 3.26 4.88
CA ALA A 209 12.98 3.65 4.19
C ALA A 209 13.06 5.16 3.98
N GLY A 210 11.95 5.80 3.61
CA GLY A 210 11.86 7.25 3.46
C GLY A 210 12.13 8.01 4.75
N HIS A 211 11.52 7.59 5.86
CA HIS A 211 11.74 8.17 7.19
C HIS A 211 13.19 8.05 7.67
N ASN A 212 13.84 6.92 7.37
CA ASN A 212 15.25 6.70 7.70
C ASN A 212 16.22 7.37 6.72
N GLN A 213 15.72 7.99 5.64
CA GLN A 213 16.52 8.52 4.55
C GLN A 213 17.51 7.48 3.98
N ASP A 214 17.10 6.21 3.97
CA ASP A 214 17.95 5.10 3.54
C ASP A 214 17.79 4.89 2.03
N MET A 215 18.66 5.55 1.25
CA MET A 215 18.65 5.48 -0.21
C MET A 215 18.93 4.07 -0.73
N HIS A 216 19.80 3.31 -0.05
CA HIS A 216 20.13 1.95 -0.46
C HIS A 216 18.93 1.03 -0.32
N GLN A 217 18.26 1.10 0.84
CA GLN A 217 17.03 0.34 1.06
C GLN A 217 15.91 0.80 0.13
N ALA A 218 15.80 2.10 -0.16
CA ALA A 218 14.83 2.62 -1.12
C ALA A 218 15.03 1.99 -2.51
N HIS A 219 16.27 1.91 -3.02
CA HIS A 219 16.57 1.24 -4.29
C HIS A 219 16.13 -0.22 -4.28
N ILE A 220 16.47 -1.00 -3.25
CA ILE A 220 16.08 -2.41 -3.12
C ILE A 220 14.54 -2.56 -3.14
N LEU A 221 13.83 -1.75 -2.37
CA LEU A 221 12.37 -1.80 -2.29
C LEU A 221 11.72 -1.41 -3.63
N LEU A 222 12.25 -0.42 -4.34
CA LEU A 222 11.74 0.01 -5.62
C LEU A 222 12.00 -1.02 -6.73
N GLU A 223 13.17 -1.65 -6.76
CA GLU A 223 13.45 -2.75 -7.69
C GLU A 223 12.56 -3.96 -7.40
N THR A 224 12.31 -4.27 -6.12
CA THR A 224 11.40 -5.33 -5.69
C THR A 224 9.97 -5.02 -6.14
N PHE A 225 9.51 -3.78 -5.91
CA PHE A 225 8.20 -3.32 -6.33
C PHE A 225 8.05 -3.37 -7.85
N ASP A 226 9.04 -2.90 -8.62
CA ASP A 226 8.98 -2.88 -10.08
C ASP A 226 8.93 -4.30 -10.67
N GLN A 227 9.71 -5.23 -10.12
CA GLN A 227 9.66 -6.64 -10.51
C GLN A 227 8.30 -7.28 -10.21
N MET A 228 7.70 -6.96 -9.05
CA MET A 228 6.35 -7.39 -8.72
C MET A 228 5.32 -6.80 -9.68
N LEU A 229 5.44 -5.50 -9.98
CA LEU A 229 4.59 -4.81 -10.95
C LEU A 229 4.69 -5.47 -12.34
N GLY A 230 5.88 -5.88 -12.77
CA GLY A 230 6.06 -6.63 -14.01
C GLY A 230 5.27 -7.94 -14.05
N GLY A 231 5.34 -8.76 -13.00
CA GLY A 231 4.56 -9.98 -12.90
C GLY A 231 3.04 -9.74 -12.83
N LEU A 232 2.62 -8.64 -12.21
CA LEU A 232 1.21 -8.23 -12.18
C LEU A 232 0.72 -7.83 -13.58
N ILE A 233 1.48 -7.01 -14.31
CA ILE A 233 1.14 -6.55 -15.67
C ILE A 233 1.10 -7.71 -16.66
N GLU A 234 2.05 -8.64 -16.57
CA GLU A 234 2.11 -9.83 -17.43
C GLU A 234 0.89 -10.74 -17.23
N ALA A 235 0.43 -10.88 -15.97
CA ALA A 235 -0.74 -11.67 -15.65
C ALA A 235 -2.07 -10.93 -15.88
N TRP A 236 -2.05 -9.62 -16.13
CA TRP A 236 -3.25 -8.80 -16.24
C TRP A 236 -3.96 -9.02 -17.58
N GLU A 237 -5.27 -9.24 -17.51
CA GLU A 237 -6.14 -9.41 -18.68
C GLU A 237 -6.98 -8.14 -18.84
N ASP A 238 -6.72 -7.36 -19.90
CA ASP A 238 -7.37 -6.05 -20.10
C ASP A 238 -8.90 -6.16 -20.26
N ASP A 239 -9.39 -7.33 -20.68
CA ASP A 239 -10.82 -7.59 -20.83
C ASP A 239 -11.53 -7.87 -19.48
N GLU A 240 -10.77 -8.13 -18.41
CA GLU A 240 -11.30 -8.37 -17.05
C GLU A 240 -11.46 -7.06 -16.24
N GLY A 241 -11.07 -5.90 -16.80
CA GLY A 241 -11.22 -4.59 -16.15
C GLY A 241 -10.48 -3.45 -16.84
#